data_AF-A0A961NGG4-F1
#
_entry.id   AF-A0A961NGG4-F1
#
_cell.length_a   1.000
_cell.length_b   1.000
_cell.length_c   1.000
_cell.angle_alpha   90.00
_cell.angle_beta   90.00
_cell.angle_gamma   90.00
#
_symmetry.space_group_name_H-M   'P 1'
#
loop_
_entity.id
_entity.type
_entity.pdbx_description
1 polymer ?
#
loop_
_entity_poly.entity_id
_entity_poly.type
_entity_poly.pdbx_seq_one_letter_code
_entity_poly.pdbx_strand_id
1 'polypeptide(L)'
;TSTGFVTADYEAWAPHTRFVFLILLFTGGCAGSTTGALKMIRILMLIKNGMLELKRLVHPRAVVPIRFNGRIVPNSIINNILAFFALYIMIFLLGTLAISFDPAFAEETLASAMGAVASTLGCMGPGIGVVGPMNNYAALSIPGKWLLSFMMLLGRLEIFTIFIMFSPSFWKT
;
A
#
# COMPACT_ATOMS: atom_id res chain seq x y z
N THR A 1 5.23 9.06 5.44
CA THR A 1 6.63 9.07 5.97
C THR A 1 7.06 7.74 6.56
N SER A 2 6.13 6.86 6.97
CA SER A 2 6.41 5.48 7.44
C SER A 2 7.44 5.39 8.57
N THR A 3 7.42 6.34 9.50
CA THR A 3 8.37 6.37 10.62
C THR A 3 7.94 5.51 11.80
N GLY A 4 6.64 5.27 11.97
CA GLY A 4 6.10 4.43 13.04
C GLY A 4 6.19 5.04 14.45
N PHE A 5 6.58 6.31 14.59
CA PHE A 5 6.62 6.98 15.88
C PHE A 5 5.21 7.32 16.37
N VAL A 6 4.93 6.93 17.62
CA VAL A 6 3.66 7.16 18.30
C VAL A 6 3.92 8.05 19.52
N THR A 7 3.19 9.16 19.61
CA THR A 7 3.22 10.07 20.76
C THR A 7 1.88 10.14 21.49
N ALA A 8 0.79 9.79 20.82
CA ALA A 8 -0.56 9.81 21.34
C ALA A 8 -1.36 8.62 20.81
N ASP A 9 -2.32 8.16 21.60
CA ASP A 9 -3.25 7.13 21.19
C ASP A 9 -4.32 7.71 20.24
N TYR A 10 -4.11 7.53 18.94
CA TYR A 10 -5.07 7.96 17.92
C TYR A 10 -6.31 7.05 17.82
N GLU A 11 -6.37 5.93 18.54
CA GLU A 11 -7.59 5.15 18.62
C GLU A 11 -8.61 5.82 19.52
N ALA A 12 -8.21 6.53 20.56
CA ALA A 12 -9.14 7.30 21.39
C ALA A 12 -9.82 8.47 20.64
N TRP A 13 -9.35 8.81 19.43
CA TRP A 13 -9.87 9.93 18.65
C TRP A 13 -11.14 9.56 17.89
N ALA A 14 -11.79 10.60 17.32
CA ALA A 14 -13.02 10.44 16.55
C ALA A 14 -12.86 9.39 15.43
N PRO A 15 -13.89 8.56 15.15
CA PRO A 15 -13.80 7.45 14.18
C PRO A 15 -13.33 7.87 12.78
N HIS A 16 -13.73 9.06 12.34
CA HIS A 16 -13.36 9.66 11.06
C HIS A 16 -11.84 9.84 10.94
N THR A 17 -11.16 10.14 12.04
CA THR A 17 -9.70 10.31 12.07
C THR A 17 -8.99 8.99 11.87
N ARG A 18 -9.53 7.88 12.41
CA ARG A 18 -9.00 6.52 12.19
C ARG A 18 -9.07 6.14 10.71
N PHE A 19 -10.15 6.52 10.02
CA PHE A 19 -10.28 6.31 8.57
C PHE A 19 -9.27 7.13 7.76
N VAL A 20 -9.01 8.38 8.17
CA VAL A 20 -7.94 9.20 7.57
C VAL A 20 -6.57 8.55 7.77
N PHE A 21 -6.27 8.03 8.97
CA PHE A 21 -5.04 7.29 9.22
C PHE A 21 -4.92 6.05 8.32
N LEU A 22 -6.00 5.30 8.14
CA LEU A 22 -6.01 4.15 7.23
C LEU A 22 -5.63 4.56 5.80
N ILE A 23 -6.16 5.67 5.29
CA ILE A 23 -5.78 6.19 3.96
C ILE A 23 -4.29 6.59 3.94
N LEU A 24 -3.81 7.26 4.99
CA LEU A 24 -2.43 7.68 5.09
C LEU A 24 -1.46 6.48 5.15
N LEU A 25 -1.88 5.31 5.64
CA LEU A 25 -1.05 4.09 5.63
C LEU A 25 -0.65 3.67 4.20
N PHE A 26 -1.44 4.01 3.19
CA PHE A 26 -1.10 3.75 1.79
C PHE A 26 -0.11 4.78 1.24
N THR A 27 0.02 5.95 1.88
CA THR A 27 0.85 7.05 1.36
C THR A 27 2.30 6.96 1.84
N GLY A 28 3.19 6.75 0.89
CA GLY A 28 4.63 6.67 1.13
C GLY A 28 5.33 8.03 1.13
N GLY A 29 6.66 7.99 1.26
CA GLY A 29 7.53 9.14 1.13
C GLY A 29 7.83 9.51 -0.33
N CYS A 30 8.82 10.38 -0.50
CA CYS A 30 9.35 10.72 -1.82
C CYS A 30 10.09 9.53 -2.46
N ALA A 31 10.23 9.56 -3.78
CA ALA A 31 11.05 8.59 -4.49
C ALA A 31 12.51 8.65 -3.99
N GLY A 32 13.14 7.48 -3.81
CA GLY A 32 14.50 7.39 -3.26
C GLY A 32 14.61 7.51 -1.73
N SER A 33 13.50 7.75 -1.02
CA SER A 33 13.48 7.67 0.45
C SER A 33 13.41 6.22 0.95
N THR A 34 13.61 6.04 2.26
CA THR A 34 13.57 4.75 2.95
C THR A 34 12.15 4.24 3.25
N THR A 35 11.10 4.89 2.72
CA THR A 35 9.69 4.51 2.94
C THR A 35 9.25 3.31 2.09
N GLY A 36 8.44 2.40 2.66
CA GLY A 36 7.92 1.20 2.00
C GLY A 36 6.56 1.34 1.29
N ALA A 37 5.65 2.18 1.79
CA ALA A 37 4.32 2.38 1.17
C ALA A 37 4.38 2.98 -0.25
N LEU A 38 3.24 3.07 -0.94
CA LEU A 38 3.15 3.62 -2.31
C LEU A 38 3.80 5.01 -2.37
N LYS A 39 4.95 5.09 -3.05
CA LYS A 39 5.74 6.33 -3.19
C LYS A 39 4.87 7.44 -3.81
N MET A 40 5.06 8.67 -3.32
CA MET A 40 4.27 9.84 -3.75
C MET A 40 4.29 10.06 -5.26
N ILE A 41 5.39 9.72 -5.94
CA ILE A 41 5.48 9.83 -7.39
C ILE A 41 4.48 8.93 -8.11
N ARG A 42 4.22 7.71 -7.61
CA ARG A 42 3.25 6.79 -8.22
C ARG A 42 1.84 7.32 -8.04
N ILE A 43 1.52 7.81 -6.84
CA ILE A 43 0.22 8.43 -6.53
C ILE A 43 -0.04 9.63 -7.43
N LEU A 44 0.94 10.53 -7.57
CA LEU A 44 0.81 11.70 -8.45
C LEU A 44 0.59 11.30 -9.92
N MET A 45 1.31 10.29 -10.40
CA MET A 45 1.19 9.80 -11.76
C MET A 45 -0.17 9.14 -12.03
N LEU A 46 -0.70 8.39 -11.05
CA LEU A 46 -2.05 7.81 -11.12
C LEU A 46 -3.12 8.91 -11.20
N ILE A 47 -3.02 9.95 -10.36
CA ILE A 47 -3.95 11.09 -10.38
C ILE A 47 -3.89 11.81 -11.74
N LYS A 48 -2.68 12.10 -12.23
CA LYS A 48 -2.49 12.73 -13.55
C LYS A 48 -3.05 11.88 -14.68
N ASN A 49 -2.88 10.56 -14.61
CA ASN A 49 -3.44 9.64 -15.60
C ASN A 49 -4.97 9.62 -15.54
N GLY A 50 -5.57 9.55 -14.35
CA GLY A 50 -7.01 9.61 -14.18
C GLY A 50 -7.61 10.91 -14.72
N MET A 51 -6.99 12.06 -14.41
CA MET A 51 -7.41 13.36 -14.98
C MET A 51 -7.26 13.43 -16.50
N LEU A 52 -6.24 12.78 -17.06
CA LEU A 52 -6.04 12.72 -18.50
C LEU A 52 -7.11 11.86 -19.18
N GLU A 53 -7.46 10.70 -18.60
CA GLU A 53 -8.53 9.84 -19.12
C GLU A 53 -9.89 10.55 -19.08
N LEU A 54 -10.20 11.27 -17.99
CA LEU A 54 -11.41 12.11 -17.93
C LEU A 54 -11.43 13.17 -19.05
N LYS A 55 -10.29 13.80 -19.37
CA LYS A 55 -10.19 14.75 -20.47
C LYS A 55 -10.33 14.09 -21.84
N ARG A 56 -9.83 12.87 -22.02
CA ARG A 56 -9.99 12.10 -23.28
C ARG A 56 -11.44 11.73 -23.54
N LEU A 57 -12.22 11.43 -22.49
CA LEU A 57 -13.66 11.18 -22.62
C LEU A 57 -14.40 12.41 -23.17
N VAL A 58 -14.00 13.62 -22.78
CA VAL A 58 -14.57 14.87 -23.31
C VAL A 58 -14.01 15.24 -24.68
N HIS A 59 -12.72 14.99 -24.91
CA HIS A 59 -12.01 15.33 -26.14
C HIS A 59 -11.28 14.12 -26.74
N PRO A 60 -11.99 13.24 -27.47
CA PRO A 60 -11.45 11.95 -27.94
C PRO A 60 -10.31 12.07 -28.95
N ARG A 61 -10.15 13.23 -29.61
CA ARG A 61 -9.04 13.50 -30.54
C ARG A 61 -7.82 14.17 -29.89
N ALA A 62 -7.88 14.48 -28.60
CA ALA A 62 -6.81 15.20 -27.92
C ALA A 62 -5.65 14.26 -27.54
N VAL A 63 -4.49 14.46 -28.16
CA VAL A 63 -3.25 13.77 -27.80
C VAL A 63 -2.49 14.61 -26.78
N VAL A 64 -2.87 14.50 -25.51
CA VAL A 64 -2.21 15.21 -24.41
C VAL A 64 -1.28 14.23 -23.66
N PRO A 65 0.05 14.41 -23.72
CA PRO A 65 0.98 13.56 -22.99
C PRO A 65 1.02 13.91 -21.50
N ILE A 66 1.23 12.92 -20.63
CA ILE A 66 1.53 13.18 -19.22
C ILE A 66 2.94 13.74 -19.10
N ARG A 67 3.07 14.88 -18.44
CA ARG A 67 4.36 15.51 -18.14
C ARG A 67 4.69 15.45 -16.66
N PHE A 68 5.93 15.09 -16.36
CA PHE A 68 6.52 15.15 -15.03
C PHE A 68 7.86 15.88 -15.11
N ASN A 69 8.03 16.94 -14.31
CA ASN A 69 9.22 17.78 -14.29
C ASN A 69 9.69 18.26 -15.68
N GLY A 70 8.75 18.75 -16.50
CA GLY A 70 9.03 19.23 -17.86
C GLY A 70 9.24 18.14 -18.92
N ARG A 71 9.38 16.87 -18.54
CA ARG A 71 9.59 15.75 -19.47
C ARG A 71 8.30 14.96 -19.71
N ILE A 72 8.14 14.45 -20.93
CA ILE A 72 7.04 13.55 -21.28
C ILE A 72 7.32 12.17 -20.67
N VAL A 73 6.34 11.62 -19.98
CA VAL A 73 6.42 10.26 -19.43
C VAL A 73 5.87 9.27 -20.46
N PRO A 74 6.64 8.24 -20.86
CA PRO A 74 6.18 7.19 -21.77
C PRO A 74 4.97 6.42 -21.20
N ASN A 75 4.05 6.00 -22.08
CA ASN A 75 2.89 5.20 -21.70
C ASN A 75 3.26 3.85 -21.05
N SER A 76 4.42 3.27 -21.40
CA SER A 76 4.91 2.04 -20.77
C SER A 76 5.12 2.20 -19.26
N ILE A 77 5.64 3.35 -18.82
CA ILE A 77 5.83 3.65 -17.39
C ILE A 77 4.48 3.79 -16.70
N ILE A 78 3.51 4.44 -17.33
CA ILE A 78 2.15 4.61 -16.79
C ILE A 78 1.49 3.24 -16.61
N ASN A 79 1.57 2.36 -17.62
CA ASN A 79 1.03 1.00 -17.55
C ASN A 79 1.69 0.20 -16.41
N ASN A 80 3.01 0.33 -16.24
CA ASN A 80 3.72 -0.31 -15.12
C ASN A 80 3.24 0.20 -13.76
N ILE A 81 2.97 1.50 -13.62
CA ILE A 81 2.44 2.10 -12.39
C ILE A 81 1.01 1.61 -12.11
N LEU A 82 0.16 1.51 -13.14
CA LEU A 82 -1.20 0.96 -13.01
C LEU A 82 -1.17 -0.52 -12.60
N ALA A 83 -0.33 -1.33 -13.24
CA ALA A 83 -0.14 -2.73 -12.88
C ALA A 83 0.39 -2.88 -11.45
N PHE A 84 1.35 -2.04 -11.04
CA PHE A 84 1.84 -2.02 -9.65
C PHE A 84 0.71 -1.73 -8.67
N PHE A 85 -0.10 -0.71 -8.95
CA PHE A 85 -1.20 -0.30 -8.09
C PHE A 85 -2.27 -1.40 -7.99
N ALA A 86 -2.63 -2.03 -9.12
CA ALA A 86 -3.58 -3.14 -9.14
C ALA A 86 -3.09 -4.33 -8.29
N LEU A 87 -1.82 -4.74 -8.47
CA LEU A 87 -1.22 -5.80 -7.66
C LEU A 87 -1.14 -5.42 -6.17
N TYR A 88 -0.78 -4.18 -5.86
CA TYR A 88 -0.72 -3.68 -4.50
C TYR A 88 -2.07 -3.79 -3.80
N ILE A 89 -3.14 -3.34 -4.44
CA ILE A 89 -4.51 -3.44 -3.89
C ILE A 89 -4.95 -4.90 -3.79
N MET A 90 -4.64 -5.74 -4.79
CA MET A 90 -4.98 -7.17 -4.74
C MET A 90 -4.30 -7.88 -3.56
N ILE A 91 -3.00 -7.66 -3.35
CA ILE A 91 -2.26 -8.21 -2.22
C ILE A 91 -2.81 -7.70 -0.89
N PHE A 92 -3.13 -6.41 -0.82
CA PHE A 92 -3.75 -5.81 0.36
C PHE A 92 -5.10 -6.47 0.69
N LEU A 93 -5.98 -6.67 -0.30
CA LEU A 93 -7.28 -7.28 -0.10
C LEU A 93 -7.17 -8.75 0.31
N LEU A 94 -6.31 -9.53 -0.38
CA LEU A 94 -6.07 -10.93 -0.04
C LEU A 94 -5.42 -11.09 1.33
N GLY A 95 -4.45 -10.24 1.67
CA GLY A 95 -3.82 -10.21 2.98
C GLY A 95 -4.81 -9.86 4.09
N THR A 96 -5.69 -8.89 3.84
CA THR A 96 -6.75 -8.49 4.79
C THR A 96 -7.72 -9.63 5.02
N LEU A 97 -8.15 -10.29 3.95
CA LEU A 97 -9.02 -11.47 4.06
C LEU A 97 -8.33 -12.59 4.83
N ALA A 98 -7.07 -12.90 4.51
CA ALA A 98 -6.32 -13.95 5.17
C ALA A 98 -6.08 -13.68 6.66
N ILE A 99 -5.72 -12.45 7.05
CA ILE A 99 -5.51 -12.12 8.46
C ILE A 99 -6.83 -12.02 9.25
N SER A 100 -7.96 -11.74 8.59
CA SER A 100 -9.27 -11.70 9.25
C SER A 100 -9.73 -13.04 9.82
N PHE A 101 -9.14 -14.16 9.35
CA PHE A 101 -9.37 -15.49 9.92
C PHE A 101 -8.50 -15.80 11.15
N ASP A 102 -7.55 -14.94 11.51
CA ASP A 102 -6.72 -15.12 12.71
C ASP A 102 -7.59 -14.90 13.97
N PRO A 103 -7.49 -15.76 14.99
CA PRO A 103 -8.29 -15.63 16.22
C PRO A 103 -8.16 -14.28 16.91
N ALA A 104 -7.01 -13.61 16.78
CA ALA A 104 -6.79 -12.29 17.36
C ALA A 104 -7.69 -11.20 16.75
N PHE A 105 -8.29 -11.44 15.58
CA PHE A 105 -9.17 -10.50 14.89
C PHE A 105 -10.64 -10.96 14.87
N ALA A 106 -10.98 -12.07 15.51
CA ALA A 106 -12.33 -12.66 15.44
C ALA A 106 -13.43 -11.77 16.03
N GLU A 107 -13.12 -10.99 17.08
CA GLU A 107 -14.06 -10.06 17.73
C GLU A 107 -13.88 -8.61 17.28
N GLU A 108 -13.01 -8.39 16.30
CA GLU A 108 -12.55 -7.06 15.90
C GLU A 108 -13.16 -6.59 14.60
N THR A 109 -13.07 -5.27 14.37
CA THR A 109 -13.58 -4.70 13.12
C THR A 109 -12.69 -5.08 11.94
N LEU A 110 -13.27 -5.22 10.74
CA LEU A 110 -12.50 -5.43 9.50
C LEU A 110 -11.45 -4.32 9.29
N ALA A 111 -11.71 -3.10 9.79
CA ALA A 111 -10.76 -2.00 9.77
C ALA A 111 -9.46 -2.28 10.55
N SER A 112 -9.51 -3.11 11.60
CA SER A 112 -8.35 -3.58 12.36
C SER A 112 -7.45 -4.47 11.49
N ALA A 113 -8.05 -5.46 10.82
CA ALA A 113 -7.35 -6.33 9.86
C ALA A 113 -6.75 -5.53 8.69
N MET A 114 -7.52 -4.59 8.13
CA MET A 114 -7.05 -3.67 7.08
C MET A 114 -5.87 -2.82 7.59
N GLY A 115 -5.96 -2.29 8.80
CA GLY A 115 -4.90 -1.50 9.42
C GLY A 115 -3.62 -2.30 9.62
N ALA A 116 -3.72 -3.56 10.04
CA ALA A 116 -2.57 -4.45 10.20
C ALA A 116 -1.85 -4.72 8.88
N VAL A 117 -2.60 -5.03 7.82
CA VAL A 117 -2.03 -5.32 6.50
C VAL A 117 -1.50 -4.05 5.84
N ALA A 118 -2.23 -2.94 5.91
CA ALA A 118 -1.76 -1.65 5.37
C ALA A 118 -0.48 -1.17 6.07
N SER A 119 -0.39 -1.30 7.41
CA SER A 119 0.81 -0.94 8.16
C SER A 119 2.00 -1.82 7.77
N THR A 120 1.83 -3.13 7.72
CA THR A 120 2.92 -4.05 7.40
C THR A 120 3.35 -3.96 5.95
N LEU A 121 2.42 -3.88 5.00
CA LEU A 121 2.71 -3.65 3.58
C LEU A 121 3.35 -2.27 3.34
N GLY A 122 3.03 -1.27 4.17
CA GLY A 122 3.67 0.04 4.16
C GLY A 122 4.98 0.13 4.94
N CYS A 123 5.38 -0.95 5.63
CA CYS A 123 6.46 -1.01 6.61
C CYS A 123 6.40 0.12 7.66
N MET A 124 5.21 0.47 8.15
CA MET A 124 5.04 1.57 9.12
C MET A 124 5.23 1.14 10.57
N GLY A 125 4.81 -0.08 10.94
CA GLY A 125 4.83 -0.57 12.32
C GLY A 125 3.43 -0.49 12.94
N PRO A 126 3.01 0.62 13.57
CA PRO A 126 1.67 0.73 14.15
C PRO A 126 0.56 0.70 13.09
N GLY A 127 -0.47 -0.10 13.33
CA GLY A 127 -1.70 -0.17 12.55
C GLY A 127 -2.90 0.39 13.31
N ILE A 128 -4.05 -0.25 13.17
CA ILE A 128 -5.31 0.15 13.81
C ILE A 128 -5.91 -1.08 14.50
N GLY A 129 -6.54 -0.90 15.65
CA GLY A 129 -7.15 -1.92 16.49
C GLY A 129 -6.13 -2.76 17.24
N VAL A 130 -6.13 -4.07 16.97
CA VAL A 130 -5.29 -5.08 17.66
C VAL A 130 -3.81 -4.74 17.58
N VAL A 131 -3.40 -4.08 16.50
CA VAL A 131 -2.01 -3.67 16.25
C VAL A 131 -1.86 -2.15 16.30
N GLY A 132 -2.73 -1.49 17.07
CA GLY A 132 -2.79 -0.07 17.30
C GLY A 132 -1.53 0.56 17.91
N PRO A 133 -1.54 1.89 18.13
CA PRO A 133 -0.40 2.66 18.61
C PRO A 133 0.09 2.24 20.00
N MET A 134 -0.83 1.80 20.86
CA MET A 134 -0.54 1.35 22.22
C MET A 134 -0.49 -0.18 22.34
N ASN A 135 -0.77 -0.89 21.25
CA ASN A 135 -0.79 -2.35 21.18
C ASN A 135 0.43 -2.87 20.41
N ASN A 136 0.54 -4.20 20.29
CA ASN A 136 1.64 -4.84 19.60
C ASN A 136 1.19 -6.13 18.90
N TYR A 137 2.11 -6.73 18.15
CA TYR A 137 1.84 -7.94 17.38
C TYR A 137 1.90 -9.24 18.20
N ALA A 138 2.08 -9.20 19.53
CA ALA A 138 2.29 -10.39 20.34
C ALA A 138 1.05 -11.30 20.40
N ALA A 139 -0.15 -10.69 20.41
CA ALA A 139 -1.43 -11.39 20.46
C ALA A 139 -1.74 -12.22 19.19
N LEU A 140 -1.04 -11.97 18.09
CA LEU A 140 -1.25 -12.73 16.85
C LEU A 140 -0.77 -14.17 16.96
N SER A 141 -1.51 -15.06 16.31
CA SER A 141 -1.10 -16.45 16.14
C SER A 141 0.21 -16.55 15.33
N ILE A 142 0.87 -17.71 15.42
CA ILE A 142 2.09 -17.99 14.65
C ILE A 142 1.86 -17.81 13.13
N PRO A 143 0.81 -18.38 12.50
CA PRO A 143 0.58 -18.16 11.07
C PRO A 143 0.26 -16.69 10.74
N GLY A 144 -0.45 -15.96 11.60
CA GLY A 144 -0.70 -14.53 11.42
C GLY A 144 0.59 -13.70 11.39
N LYS A 145 1.54 -14.00 12.28
CA LYS A 145 2.87 -13.35 12.30
C LYS A 145 3.67 -13.63 11.03
N TRP A 146 3.64 -14.86 10.51
CA TRP A 146 4.31 -15.21 9.26
C TRP A 146 3.69 -14.48 8.06
N LEU A 147 2.37 -14.43 7.99
CA LEU A 147 1.65 -13.70 6.94
C LEU A 147 2.05 -12.22 6.93
N LEU A 148 1.99 -11.56 8.08
CA LEU A 148 2.33 -10.14 8.19
C LEU A 148 3.82 -9.88 7.95
N SER A 149 4.71 -10.77 8.37
CA SER A 149 6.14 -10.69 8.07
C SER A 149 6.40 -10.77 6.56
N PHE A 150 5.69 -11.64 5.85
CA PHE A 150 5.75 -11.72 4.39
C PHE A 150 5.20 -10.44 3.72
N MET A 151 4.12 -9.86 4.25
CA MET A 151 3.62 -8.55 3.79
C MET A 151 4.66 -7.43 3.94
N MET A 152 5.44 -7.42 5.03
CA MET A 152 6.54 -6.47 5.21
C MET A 152 7.64 -6.65 4.16
N LEU A 153 7.99 -7.90 3.82
CA LEU A 153 8.97 -8.18 2.75
C LEU A 153 8.46 -7.68 1.39
N LEU A 154 7.19 -7.92 1.07
CA LEU A 154 6.55 -7.42 -0.15
C LEU A 154 6.56 -5.88 -0.25
N GLY A 155 6.26 -5.22 0.86
CA GLY A 155 6.34 -3.76 0.97
C GLY A 155 7.75 -3.23 0.73
N ARG A 156 8.75 -3.87 1.35
CA ARG A 156 10.13 -3.38 1.33
C ARG A 156 10.86 -3.62 0.01
N LEU A 157 10.70 -4.80 -0.58
CA LEU A 157 11.44 -5.21 -1.79
C LEU A 157 10.78 -4.73 -3.09
N GLU A 158 9.67 -4.00 -2.98
CA GLU A 158 8.74 -3.70 -4.08
C GLU A 158 8.12 -4.97 -4.70
N ILE A 159 6.80 -4.94 -4.89
CA ILE A 159 5.99 -6.10 -5.30
C ILE A 159 6.53 -6.77 -6.58
N PHE A 160 6.89 -5.99 -7.60
CA PHE A 160 7.36 -6.56 -8.86
C PHE A 160 8.64 -7.35 -8.73
N THR A 161 9.56 -6.92 -7.87
CA THR A 161 10.85 -7.59 -7.69
C THR A 161 10.64 -9.01 -7.19
N ILE A 162 9.72 -9.19 -6.24
CA ILE A 162 9.38 -10.51 -5.71
C ILE A 162 8.63 -11.35 -6.75
N PHE A 163 7.64 -10.78 -7.44
CA PHE A 163 6.89 -11.52 -8.46
C PHE A 163 7.77 -11.96 -9.64
N ILE A 164 8.76 -11.15 -10.04
CA ILE A 164 9.72 -11.51 -11.08
C ILE A 164 10.57 -12.70 -10.66
N MET A 165 10.98 -12.81 -9.39
CA MET A 165 11.73 -13.99 -8.91
C MET A 165 10.94 -15.30 -9.04
N PHE A 166 9.61 -15.26 -9.01
CA PHE A 166 8.78 -16.45 -9.25
C PHE A 166 8.53 -16.72 -10.74
N SER A 167 8.90 -15.80 -11.64
CA SER A 167 8.78 -16.01 -13.08
C SER A 167 9.87 -16.96 -13.59
N PRO A 168 9.53 -18.07 -14.26
CA PRO A 168 10.53 -18.98 -14.84
C PRO A 168 11.48 -18.29 -15.83
N SER A 169 11.02 -17.21 -16.46
CA SER A 169 11.83 -16.41 -17.40
C SER A 169 12.98 -15.68 -16.73
N PHE A 170 12.91 -15.40 -15.42
CA PHE A 170 14.01 -14.78 -14.67
C PHE A 170 15.20 -15.74 -14.51
N TRP A 171 14.93 -17.05 -14.47
CA TRP A 171 15.94 -18.09 -14.21
C TRP A 171 16.52 -18.72 -15.49
N LYS A 172 15.94 -18.41 -16.65
CA LYS A 172 16.45 -18.87 -17.94
C LYS A 172 17.44 -17.82 -18.47
N THR A 173 18.72 -18.14 -18.38
CA THR A 173 19.83 -17.39 -19.01
C THR A 173 19.94 -17.77 -20.48
#